data_AF-A0A842HKL8-F1
#
_entry.id   AF-A0A842HKL8-F1
#
_cell.length_a   1.000
_cell.length_b   1.000
_cell.length_c   1.000
_cell.angle_alpha   90.00
_cell.angle_beta   90.00
_cell.angle_gamma   90.00
#
_symmetry.space_group_name_H-M   'P 1'
#
loop_
_entity.id
_entity.type
_entity.pdbx_description
1 polymer ?
#
loop_
_entity_poly.entity_id
_entity_poly.type
_entity_poly.pdbx_seq_one_letter_code
_entity_poly.pdbx_strand_id
1 'polypeptide(L)'
;INADGDYSRVYYASGGCDMVRQTMKAWESILPPGDFLRIHRAHIINIGHVTTTSQSEGEFAVTLRGDYPRCTVSRRRVKEVLNQLPDQATD
;
A
#
# COMPACT_ATOMS: atom_id res chain seq x y z
N ILE A 1 -5.66 0.56 -0.40
CA ILE A 1 -6.72 0.23 0.58
C ILE A 1 -6.20 0.56 1.97
N ASN A 2 -6.94 1.37 2.72
CA ASN A 2 -6.57 1.81 4.07
C ASN A 2 -7.59 1.34 5.09
N ALA A 3 -7.14 0.92 6.28
CA ALA A 3 -8.05 0.64 7.39
C ALA A 3 -8.59 1.95 7.99
N ASP A 4 -9.88 1.97 8.34
CA ASP A 4 -10.60 3.11 8.91
C ASP A 4 -11.66 2.56 9.89
N GLY A 5 -11.24 2.28 11.12
CA GLY A 5 -12.05 1.59 12.13
C GLY A 5 -12.44 0.17 11.70
N ASP A 6 -13.75 -0.13 11.76
CA ASP A 6 -14.35 -1.39 11.29
C ASP A 6 -14.52 -1.46 9.76
N TYR A 7 -14.11 -0.40 9.06
CA TYR A 7 -14.22 -0.26 7.62
C TYR A 7 -12.84 -0.18 6.97
N SER A 8 -12.85 -0.31 5.66
CA SER A 8 -11.71 -0.10 4.77
C SER A 8 -12.08 0.94 3.74
N ARG A 9 -11.19 1.90 3.52
CA ARG A 9 -11.26 2.82 2.41
C ARG A 9 -10.55 2.22 1.20
N VAL A 10 -11.30 1.96 0.14
CA VAL A 10 -10.82 1.43 -1.14
C VAL A 10 -10.69 2.60 -2.10
N TYR A 11 -9.49 2.81 -2.64
CA TYR A 11 -9.21 3.88 -3.59
C TYR A 11 -9.08 3.28 -4.98
N TYR A 12 -9.64 3.94 -5.99
CA TYR A 12 -9.64 3.45 -7.37
C TYR A 12 -8.66 4.22 -8.25
N ALA A 13 -8.06 3.52 -9.23
CA ALA A 13 -7.16 4.08 -10.23
C ALA A 13 -7.76 5.28 -10.99
N SER A 14 -9.07 5.24 -11.24
CA SER A 14 -9.84 6.32 -11.87
C SER A 14 -10.06 7.54 -10.98
N GLY A 15 -9.63 7.50 -9.72
CA GLY A 15 -9.98 8.46 -8.68
C GLY A 15 -11.20 8.04 -7.87
N GLY A 16 -11.41 8.74 -6.76
CA GLY A 16 -12.47 8.46 -5.80
C GLY A 16 -12.13 7.31 -4.82
N CYS A 17 -13.02 7.11 -3.85
CA CYS A 17 -12.90 6.02 -2.89
C CYS A 17 -14.26 5.60 -2.33
N ASP A 18 -14.37 4.34 -1.94
CA ASP A 18 -15.52 3.77 -1.23
C ASP A 18 -15.14 3.26 0.15
N MET A 19 -16.13 3.24 1.05
CA MET A 19 -16.02 2.65 2.37
C MET A 19 -16.67 1.26 2.39
N VAL A 20 -15.87 0.24 2.66
CA VAL A 20 -16.30 -1.16 2.64
C VAL A 20 -16.08 -1.77 4.02
N ARG A 21 -17.11 -2.44 4.57
CA ARG A 21 -17.01 -3.15 5.86
C ARG A 21 -16.27 -4.48 5.69
N GLN A 22 -14.95 -4.39 5.52
CA GLN A 22 -14.07 -5.53 5.33
C GLN A 22 -12.73 -5.28 6.04
N THR A 23 -12.13 -6.32 6.61
CA THR A 23 -10.85 -6.20 7.34
C THR A 23 -9.66 -6.26 6.39
N MET A 24 -8.50 -5.72 6.80
CA MET A 24 -7.25 -5.86 6.04
C MET A 24 -6.86 -7.33 5.82
N LYS A 25 -7.15 -8.22 6.78
CA LYS A 25 -6.85 -9.65 6.63
C LYS A 25 -7.74 -10.30 5.56
N ALA A 26 -9.01 -9.91 5.51
CA ALA A 26 -9.94 -10.39 4.49
C ALA A 26 -9.54 -9.89 3.10
N TRP A 27 -9.20 -8.61 2.96
CA TRP A 27 -8.66 -8.07 1.71
C TRP A 27 -7.39 -8.82 1.25
N GLU A 28 -6.43 -9.02 2.16
CA GLU A 28 -5.18 -9.75 1.87
C GLU A 28 -5.44 -11.19 1.40
N SER A 29 -6.55 -11.83 1.82
CA SER A 29 -6.89 -13.19 1.40
C SER A 29 -7.56 -13.29 0.02
N ILE A 30 -8.14 -12.21 -0.49
CA ILE A 30 -8.90 -12.22 -1.76
C ILE A 30 -8.21 -11.46 -2.89
N LEU A 31 -7.28 -10.56 -2.57
CA LEU A 31 -6.55 -9.79 -3.56
C LEU A 31 -5.45 -10.64 -4.20
N PRO A 32 -5.18 -10.47 -5.52
CA PRO A 32 -4.09 -11.16 -6.19
C PRO A 32 -2.74 -10.85 -5.51
N PRO A 33 -2.04 -11.83 -4.94
CA PRO A 33 -0.83 -11.58 -4.14
C PRO A 33 0.38 -11.12 -4.98
N GLY A 34 0.32 -11.27 -6.32
CA GLY A 34 1.34 -10.73 -7.23
C GLY A 34 1.16 -9.24 -7.54
N ASP A 35 -0.07 -8.72 -7.37
CA ASP A 35 -0.40 -7.32 -7.69
C ASP A 35 -0.55 -6.48 -6.43
N PHE A 36 -0.97 -7.09 -5.32
CA PHE A 36 -1.26 -6.40 -4.07
C PHE A 36 -0.37 -6.86 -2.93
N LEU A 37 0.20 -5.88 -2.22
CA LEU A 37 1.09 -6.12 -1.09
C LEU A 37 0.61 -5.39 0.17
N ARG A 38 0.58 -6.12 1.28
CA ARG A 38 0.24 -5.55 2.59
C ARG A 38 1.45 -4.95 3.28
N ILE A 39 1.69 -3.66 3.06
CA ILE A 39 2.90 -2.96 3.55
C ILE A 39 2.83 -2.50 5.01
N HIS A 40 1.63 -2.38 5.57
CA HIS A 40 1.42 -1.97 6.96
C HIS A 40 0.22 -2.72 7.56
N ARG A 41 0.03 -2.65 8.88
CA ARG A 41 -1.16 -3.28 9.50
C ARG A 41 -2.47 -2.68 8.95
N ALA A 42 -2.41 -1.43 8.49
CA ALA A 42 -3.53 -0.63 8.00
C ALA A 42 -3.46 -0.31 6.48
N HIS A 43 -2.47 -0.81 5.74
CA HIS A 43 -2.31 -0.49 4.31
C HIS A 43 -2.06 -1.74 3.48
N ILE A 44 -2.83 -1.87 2.41
CA ILE A 44 -2.60 -2.78 1.27
C ILE A 44 -2.56 -1.91 0.02
N ILE A 45 -1.51 -2.06 -0.79
CA ILE A 45 -1.29 -1.27 -2.00
C ILE A 45 -1.23 -2.17 -3.23
N ASN A 46 -1.51 -1.61 -4.40
CA ASN A 46 -1.17 -2.24 -5.68
C ASN A 46 0.28 -1.88 -6.03
N ILE A 47 1.13 -2.88 -6.23
CA ILE A 47 2.57 -2.72 -6.48
C ILE A 47 2.82 -1.99 -7.81
N GLY A 48 2.04 -2.30 -8.86
CA GLY A 48 2.15 -1.67 -10.17
C GLY A 48 1.76 -0.18 -10.19
N HIS A 49 1.17 0.32 -9.09
CA HIS A 49 0.84 1.74 -8.90
C HIS A 49 1.90 2.49 -8.08
N VAL A 50 2.94 1.84 -7.56
CA VAL A 50 4.00 2.53 -6.82
C VAL A 50 4.84 3.37 -7.77
N THR A 51 5.08 4.63 -7.40
CA THR A 51 5.93 5.55 -8.16
C THR A 51 7.29 5.71 -7.52
N THR A 52 7.33 5.93 -6.21
CA THR A 52 8.57 6.14 -5.47
C THR A 52 8.49 5.53 -4.08
N THR A 53 9.65 5.18 -3.55
CA THR A 53 9.83 4.88 -2.13
C THR A 53 10.63 5.99 -1.47
N SER A 54 10.34 6.32 -0.23
CA SER A 54 11.14 7.27 0.55
C SER A 54 11.43 6.74 1.93
N GLN A 55 12.60 7.08 2.44
CA GLN A 55 12.99 6.84 3.82
C GLN A 55 13.39 8.18 4.44
N SER A 56 12.68 8.58 5.50
CA SER A 56 12.96 9.81 6.25
C SER A 56 12.78 9.54 7.72
N GLU A 57 13.71 10.00 8.56
CA GLU A 57 13.64 9.88 10.02
C GLU A 57 13.38 8.44 10.53
N GLY A 58 13.88 7.44 9.80
CA GLY A 58 13.66 6.03 10.14
C GLY A 58 12.28 5.46 9.77
N GLU A 59 11.42 6.26 9.13
CA GLU A 59 10.17 5.82 8.55
C GLU A 59 10.33 5.56 7.05
N PHE A 60 9.91 4.37 6.62
CA PHE A 60 9.86 4.02 5.21
C PHE A 60 8.43 4.20 4.70
N ALA A 61 8.27 4.79 3.52
CA ALA A 61 6.97 5.03 2.91
C ALA A 61 7.00 4.78 1.40
N VAL A 62 5.81 4.57 0.85
CA VAL A 62 5.58 4.46 -0.60
C VAL A 62 4.65 5.56 -1.05
N THR A 63 4.91 6.06 -2.25
CA THR A 63 4.04 6.97 -3.00
C THR A 63 3.38 6.20 -4.13
N LEU A 64 2.07 6.40 -4.32
CA LEU A 64 1.33 5.78 -5.40
C LEU A 64 1.03 6.81 -6.49
N ARG A 65 0.92 6.35 -7.74
CA ARG A 65 0.54 7.17 -8.90
C ARG A 65 -0.88 7.67 -8.73
N GLY A 66 -1.06 8.99 -8.68
CA GLY A 66 -2.36 9.67 -8.56
C GLY A 66 -2.50 10.34 -7.21
N ASP A 67 -3.72 10.79 -6.89
CA ASP A 67 -4.01 11.45 -5.61
C ASP A 67 -4.37 10.42 -4.53
N TYR A 68 -3.33 9.76 -4.01
CA TYR A 68 -3.44 8.79 -2.92
C TYR A 68 -2.69 9.30 -1.69
N PRO A 69 -3.18 8.99 -0.47
CA PRO A 69 -2.43 9.27 0.73
C PRO A 69 -1.07 8.56 0.72
N ARG A 70 -0.04 9.24 1.23
CA ARG A 70 1.25 8.61 1.53
C ARG A 70 1.03 7.41 2.45
N CYS A 71 1.55 6.25 2.06
CA CYS A 71 1.39 5.02 2.83
C CYS A 71 2.70 4.65 3.51
N THR A 72 2.70 4.61 4.83
CA THR A 72 3.87 4.18 5.60
C THR A 72 4.00 2.66 5.55
N VAL A 73 5.23 2.18 5.61
CA VAL A 73 5.57 0.77 5.61
C VAL A 73 5.97 0.35 7.02
N SER A 74 5.43 -0.76 7.49
CA SER A 74 5.86 -1.31 8.78
C SER A 74 7.34 -1.66 8.72
N ARG A 75 8.13 -1.26 9.73
CA ARG A 75 9.58 -1.58 9.82
C ARG A 75 9.90 -3.04 9.51
N ARG A 76 9.09 -3.98 10.03
CA ARG A 76 9.26 -5.43 9.81
C ARG A 76 8.99 -5.92 8.37
N ARG A 77 8.34 -5.09 7.55
CA ARG A 77 7.97 -5.39 6.17
C ARG A 77 8.79 -4.63 5.14
N VAL A 78 9.65 -3.70 5.55
CA VAL A 78 10.47 -2.91 4.62
C VAL A 78 11.27 -3.81 3.67
N LYS A 79 11.90 -4.87 4.19
CA LYS A 79 12.66 -5.82 3.38
C LYS A 79 11.79 -6.56 2.35
N GLU A 80 10.58 -6.96 2.75
CA GLU A 80 9.62 -7.61 1.85
C GLU A 80 9.15 -6.66 0.75
N VAL A 81 8.83 -5.41 1.11
CA VAL A 81 8.44 -4.38 0.15
C VAL A 81 9.55 -4.12 -0.85
N LEU A 82 10.77 -3.84 -0.39
CA LEU A 82 11.91 -3.58 -1.27
C LEU A 82 12.20 -4.74 -2.24
N ASN A 83 11.99 -5.99 -1.82
CA ASN A 83 12.20 -7.15 -2.68
C ASN A 83 11.10 -7.35 -3.74
N GLN A 84 9.89 -6.82 -3.51
CA GLN A 84 8.75 -7.00 -4.41
C GLN A 84 8.48 -5.80 -5.31
N LEU A 85 8.96 -4.62 -4.94
CA LEU A 85 8.89 -3.48 -5.84
C LEU A 85 9.83 -3.74 -7.03
N PRO A 86 9.38 -3.52 -8.27
CA PRO A 86 10.29 -3.54 -9.41
C PRO A 86 11.41 -2.53 -9.14
N ASP A 87 12.64 -2.83 -9.56
CA ASP A 87 13.79 -1.91 -9.49
C ASP A 87 13.39 -0.61 -10.19
N GLN A 88 12.86 0.35 -9.43
CA GLN A 88 12.55 1.69 -9.88
C GLN A 88 13.65 2.57 -9.31
N ALA A 89 14.65 2.76 -10.17
CA ALA A 89 15.61 3.85 -10.22
C ALA A 89 15.69 4.71 -8.96
N THR A 90 16.79 4.51 -8.24
CA THR A 90 17.53 5.64 -7.66
C THR A 90 17.65 6.71 -8.73
N ASP A 91 16.87 7.78 -8.60
CA ASP A 91 17.22 9.09 -9.16
C ASP A 91 18.14 9.79 -8.14
#